data_AF-A0A4Y2A123-F1
#
_entry.id   AF-A0A4Y2A123-F1
#
_cell.length_a   1.000
_cell.length_b   1.000
_cell.length_c   1.000
_cell.angle_alpha   90.00
_cell.angle_beta   90.00
_cell.angle_gamma   90.00
#
_symmetry.space_group_name_H-M   'P 1'
#
loop_
_entity.id
_entity.type
_entity.pdbx_description
1 polymer ?
#
loop_
_entity_poly.entity_id
_entity_poly.type
_entity_poly.pdbx_seq_one_letter_code
_entity_poly.pdbx_strand_id
1 'polypeptide(L)'
;MFPHLHIVEVKQFLSIADGDCEKAVQLILQKEESGLVLNKPLISKSNVPHVLNSKEKLVEDKQLREQILKRYAYIDQDDDVREHKPVAPKTEPKKLIRYRDNKIVSIKGERYSEIKKSEGEGDPK
;
A
#
# COMPACT_ATOMS: atom_id res chain seq x y z
N MET A 1 -22.71 -37.31 21.19
CA MET A 1 -24.03 -36.90 20.66
C MET A 1 -24.03 -36.79 19.14
N PHE A 2 -23.02 -36.18 18.50
CA PHE A 2 -22.98 -36.02 17.04
C PHE A 2 -21.74 -36.66 16.42
N PRO A 3 -21.82 -37.89 15.86
CA PRO A 3 -20.68 -38.59 15.28
C PRO A 3 -20.27 -38.06 13.89
N HIS A 4 -21.18 -37.36 13.20
CA HIS A 4 -20.95 -36.79 11.86
C HIS A 4 -20.33 -35.39 11.89
N LEU A 5 -20.34 -34.73 13.05
CA LEU A 5 -19.91 -33.34 13.19
C LEU A 5 -18.42 -33.26 13.48
N HIS A 6 -17.71 -32.36 12.79
CA HIS A 6 -16.28 -32.19 13.01
C HIS A 6 -16.00 -31.36 14.26
N ILE A 7 -14.89 -31.63 14.97
CA ILE A 7 -14.52 -30.95 16.22
C ILE A 7 -14.48 -29.43 16.06
N VAL A 8 -14.08 -28.93 14.88
CA VAL A 8 -14.03 -27.50 14.58
C VAL A 8 -15.44 -26.88 14.56
N GLU A 9 -16.42 -27.58 14.00
CA GLU A 9 -17.81 -27.10 13.97
C GLU A 9 -18.42 -27.10 15.36
N VAL A 10 -18.17 -28.14 16.16
CA VAL A 10 -18.61 -28.20 17.57
C VAL A 10 -18.06 -27.00 18.34
N LYS A 11 -16.77 -26.68 18.18
CA LYS A 11 -16.16 -25.51 18.81
C LYS A 11 -16.80 -24.21 18.34
N GLN A 12 -17.15 -24.10 17.06
CA GLN A 12 -17.83 -22.92 16.54
C GLN A 12 -19.22 -22.74 17.17
N PHE A 13 -20.04 -23.79 17.25
CA PHE A 13 -21.35 -23.70 17.91
C PHE A 13 -21.24 -23.36 19.39
N LEU A 14 -20.23 -23.90 20.07
CA LEU A 14 -19.97 -23.58 21.47
C LEU A 14 -19.53 -22.12 21.66
N SER A 15 -18.73 -21.59 20.74
CA SER A 15 -18.35 -20.17 20.74
C SER A 15 -19.53 -19.24 20.44
N ILE A 16 -20.47 -19.65 19.58
CA ILE A 16 -21.69 -18.88 19.30
C ILE A 16 -22.66 -18.91 20.49
N ALA A 17 -22.67 -20.00 21.24
CA ALA A 17 -23.53 -20.21 22.40
C ALA A 17 -22.92 -19.74 23.73
N ASP A 18 -21.81 -19.00 23.71
CA ASP A 18 -21.13 -18.48 24.90
C ASP A 18 -20.75 -19.56 25.93
N GLY A 19 -20.40 -20.75 25.45
CA GLY A 19 -20.06 -21.89 26.31
C GLY A 19 -21.27 -22.65 26.87
N ASP A 20 -22.49 -22.25 26.53
CA ASP A 20 -23.72 -22.95 26.90
C ASP A 20 -23.93 -24.20 26.03
N CYS A 21 -23.75 -25.37 26.65
CA CYS A 21 -23.87 -26.65 25.96
C CYS A 21 -25.29 -26.90 25.42
N GLU A 22 -26.33 -26.48 26.12
CA GLU A 22 -27.72 -26.77 25.73
C GLU A 22 -28.10 -25.95 24.48
N LYS A 23 -27.75 -24.66 24.48
CA LYS A 23 -27.93 -23.80 23.31
C LYS A 23 -27.09 -24.26 22.12
N ALA A 24 -25.85 -24.68 22.35
CA ALA A 24 -25.00 -25.21 21.28
C ALA A 24 -25.63 -26.44 20.62
N VAL A 25 -26.20 -27.36 21.41
CA VAL A 25 -26.91 -28.54 20.90
C VAL A 25 -28.16 -28.14 20.09
N GLN A 26 -28.95 -27.17 20.56
CA GLN A 26 -30.10 -26.65 19.82
C GLN A 26 -29.70 -26.05 18.46
N LEU A 27 -28.61 -25.28 18.42
CA LEU A 27 -28.09 -24.71 17.17
C LEU A 27 -27.61 -25.78 16.18
N ILE A 28 -26.99 -26.85 16.68
CA ILE A 28 -26.57 -27.99 15.85
C ILE A 28 -27.80 -28.67 15.23
N LEU A 29 -28.84 -28.94 16.01
CA LEU A 29 -30.07 -29.57 15.53
C LEU A 29 -30.81 -28.69 14.51
N GLN A 30 -30.90 -27.38 14.78
CA GLN A 30 -31.50 -26.43 13.86
C GLN A 30 -30.75 -26.35 12.52
N LYS A 31 -29.41 -26.50 12.53
CA LYS A 31 -28.61 -26.60 11.29
C LYS A 31 -28.97 -27.87 10.51
N GLU A 32 -29.07 -29.02 11.18
CA GLU A 32 -29.43 -30.29 10.53
C GLU A 32 -30.83 -30.23 9.92
N GLU A 33 -31.80 -29.60 10.60
CA GLU A 33 -33.17 -29.44 10.12
C GLU A 33 -33.27 -28.46 8.94
N SER A 34 -32.54 -27.35 8.99
CA SER A 34 -32.63 -26.28 7.97
C SER A 34 -31.86 -26.59 6.67
N GLY A 35 -30.97 -27.60 6.67
CA GLY A 35 -30.18 -27.99 5.49
C GLY A 35 -29.24 -26.90 4.95
N LEU A 36 -29.14 -25.76 5.62
CA LEU A 36 -28.27 -24.67 5.24
C LEU A 36 -26.84 -25.01 5.66
N VAL A 37 -26.11 -25.59 4.71
CA VAL A 37 -24.64 -25.63 4.76
C VAL A 37 -24.14 -24.18 4.77
N LEU A 38 -23.86 -23.66 5.96
CA LEU A 38 -23.05 -22.46 6.16
C LEU A 38 -21.62 -22.80 5.72
N ASN A 39 -21.41 -23.01 4.42
CA ASN A 39 -20.12 -23.17 3.74
C ASN A 39 -19.35 -21.85 3.68
N LYS A 40 -19.58 -20.97 4.64
CA LYS A 40 -18.73 -19.82 4.84
C LYS A 40 -17.86 -20.18 6.03
N PRO A 41 -16.55 -20.39 5.85
CA PRO A 41 -15.66 -20.32 6.98
C PRO A 41 -15.82 -18.90 7.49
N LEU A 42 -16.57 -18.73 8.58
CA LEU A 42 -16.44 -17.57 9.44
C LEU A 42 -15.04 -17.71 10.04
N ILE A 43 -14.03 -17.41 9.23
CA ILE A 43 -12.82 -16.72 9.69
C ILE A 43 -13.30 -15.31 10.05
N SER A 44 -14.28 -15.22 10.96
CA SER A 44 -14.53 -14.04 11.74
C SER A 44 -13.37 -14.03 12.72
N LYS A 45 -12.35 -13.28 12.31
CA LYS A 45 -11.51 -12.58 13.25
C LYS A 45 -12.43 -12.03 14.35
N SER A 46 -12.13 -12.36 15.60
CA SER A 46 -12.86 -12.05 16.84
C SER A 46 -13.66 -13.21 17.44
N ASN A 47 -12.98 -14.02 18.24
CA ASN A 47 -13.57 -14.59 19.45
C ASN A 47 -13.90 -13.44 20.40
N VAL A 48 -15.11 -12.87 20.33
CA VAL A 48 -15.73 -12.25 21.51
C VAL A 48 -17.25 -12.24 21.36
N PRO A 49 -17.99 -12.84 22.28
CA PRO A 49 -19.40 -12.59 22.41
C PRO A 49 -19.62 -11.33 23.23
N HIS A 50 -20.48 -10.44 22.77
CA HIS A 50 -21.40 -9.65 23.61
C HIS A 50 -22.12 -8.63 22.74
N VAL A 51 -23.45 -8.78 22.61
CA VAL A 51 -24.34 -7.94 21.80
C VAL A 51 -24.78 -6.66 22.54
N LEU A 52 -24.05 -6.21 23.56
CA LEU A 52 -24.43 -5.03 24.34
C LEU A 52 -23.30 -3.97 24.25
N ASN A 53 -23.65 -2.76 23.83
CA ASN A 53 -22.82 -1.54 23.74
C ASN A 53 -21.79 -1.44 22.60
N SER A 54 -22.26 -1.08 21.40
CA SER A 54 -21.43 -0.75 20.24
C SER A 54 -20.46 0.43 20.44
N LYS A 55 -20.78 1.36 21.34
CA LYS A 55 -19.94 2.54 21.63
C LYS A 55 -18.72 2.18 22.48
N GLU A 56 -18.88 1.30 23.47
CA GLU A 56 -17.78 0.83 24.33
C GLU A 56 -16.81 -0.03 23.53
N LYS A 57 -17.32 -0.93 22.66
CA LYS A 57 -16.49 -1.72 21.74
C LYS A 57 -15.68 -0.88 20.77
N LEU A 58 -16.26 0.20 20.22
CA LEU A 58 -15.52 1.10 19.33
C LEU A 58 -14.35 1.81 20.05
N VAL A 59 -14.48 2.05 21.36
CA VAL A 59 -13.40 2.61 22.17
C VAL A 59 -12.34 1.55 22.46
N GLU A 60 -12.76 0.34 22.81
CA GLU A 60 -11.87 -0.80 23.09
C GLU A 60 -11.09 -1.24 21.83
N ASP A 61 -11.73 -1.30 20.66
CA ASP A 61 -11.08 -1.60 19.39
C ASP A 61 -10.05 -0.54 18.99
N LYS A 62 -10.30 0.74 19.30
CA LYS A 62 -9.33 1.82 19.09
C LYS A 62 -8.12 1.66 20.00
N GLN A 63 -8.34 1.38 21.28
CA GLN A 63 -7.28 1.16 22.25
C GLN A 63 -6.44 -0.08 21.91
N LEU A 64 -7.09 -1.18 21.50
CA LEU A 64 -6.42 -2.39 21.05
C LEU A 64 -5.59 -2.14 19.78
N ARG A 65 -6.15 -1.41 18.82
CA ARG A 65 -5.43 -1.00 17.60
C ARG A 65 -4.19 -0.19 17.95
N GLU A 66 -4.30 0.79 18.84
CA GLU A 66 -3.18 1.61 19.30
C GLU A 66 -2.11 0.77 20.01
N GLN A 67 -2.52 -0.18 20.86
CA GLN A 67 -1.60 -1.08 21.56
C GLN A 67 -0.85 -2.00 20.58
N ILE A 68 -1.53 -2.53 19.57
CA ILE A 68 -0.92 -3.36 18.51
C ILE A 68 0.07 -2.52 17.70
N LEU A 69 -0.32 -1.32 17.26
CA LEU A 69 0.56 -0.42 16.54
C LEU A 69 1.80 -0.07 17.38
N LYS A 70 1.64 0.29 18.66
CA LYS A 70 2.77 0.61 19.54
C LYS A 70 3.73 -0.57 19.74
N ARG A 71 3.23 -1.81 19.78
CA ARG A 71 4.05 -3.00 20.06
C ARG A 71 4.71 -3.58 18.81
N TYR A 72 4.07 -3.47 17.66
CA TYR A 72 4.48 -4.19 16.45
C TYR A 72 4.72 -3.30 15.24
N ALA A 73 4.16 -2.09 15.18
CA ALA A 73 4.46 -1.17 14.09
C ALA A 73 5.78 -0.47 14.39
N TYR A 74 6.74 -0.63 13.48
CA TYR A 74 7.91 0.22 13.42
C TYR A 74 7.50 1.50 12.68
N ILE A 75 7.39 2.61 13.40
CA ILE A 75 7.12 3.93 12.84
C ILE A 75 8.44 4.70 12.94
N ASP A 76 9.09 4.92 11.80
CA ASP A 76 10.31 5.71 11.74
C ASP A 76 9.94 7.21 11.83
N GLN A 77 9.88 7.70 13.07
CA GLN A 77 9.54 9.11 13.34
C GLN A 77 10.65 10.07 12.88
N ASP A 78 11.87 9.56 12.68
CA ASP A 78 13.01 10.37 12.25
C ASP A 78 12.96 10.63 10.74
N ASP A 79 12.37 9.73 9.95
CA ASP A 79 12.27 9.90 8.49
C ASP A 79 11.35 11.07 8.09
N ASP A 80 10.31 11.34 8.88
CA ASP A 80 9.42 12.50 8.66
C ASP A 80 10.14 13.84 8.88
N VAL A 81 11.21 13.87 9.68
CA VAL A 81 12.02 15.07 9.93
C VAL A 81 13.13 15.22 8.88
N ARG A 82 13.47 14.14 8.16
CA ARG A 82 14.56 14.13 7.18
C ARG A 82 14.12 14.76 5.87
N GLU A 83 14.24 16.08 5.80
CA GLU A 83 14.11 16.81 4.53
C GLU A 83 15.28 16.48 3.59
N HIS A 84 15.00 15.77 2.49
CA HIS A 84 15.97 15.56 1.42
C HIS A 84 16.27 16.90 0.72
N LYS A 85 17.48 17.42 0.92
CA LYS A 85 17.98 18.62 0.24
C LYS A 85 18.89 18.19 -0.90
N PRO A 86 18.37 18.00 -2.13
CA PRO A 86 19.22 17.65 -3.26
C PRO A 86 20.29 18.73 -3.42
N VAL A 87 21.55 18.32 -3.42
CA VAL A 87 22.68 19.24 -3.57
C VAL A 87 22.59 19.90 -4.94
N ALA A 88 22.61 21.23 -4.96
CA ALA A 88 22.65 21.97 -6.21
C ALA A 88 23.87 21.52 -7.04
N PRO A 89 23.72 21.31 -8.36
CA PRO A 89 24.84 20.95 -9.21
C PRO A 89 26.00 21.93 -9.01
N LYS A 90 27.16 21.44 -8.59
CA LYS A 90 28.36 22.27 -8.32
C LYS A 90 28.95 22.92 -9.58
N THR A 91 28.55 22.45 -10.75
CA THR A 91 29.06 22.90 -12.04
C THR A 91 28.04 23.79 -12.72
N GLU A 92 28.48 24.94 -13.21
CA GLU A 92 27.65 25.78 -14.08
C GLU A 92 27.15 24.97 -15.27
N PRO A 93 25.88 25.16 -15.69
CA PRO A 93 25.35 24.46 -16.84
C PRO A 93 26.19 24.80 -18.08
N LYS A 94 26.64 23.77 -18.80
CA LYS A 94 27.40 23.94 -20.04
C LYS A 94 26.60 24.83 -21.00
N LYS A 95 27.27 25.79 -21.63
CA LYS A 95 26.66 26.65 -22.65
C LYS A 95 26.15 25.79 -23.81
N LEU A 96 24.96 26.12 -24.33
CA LEU A 96 24.36 25.40 -25.46
C LEU A 96 25.17 25.64 -26.74
N ILE A 97 25.68 24.57 -27.35
CA ILE A 97 26.41 24.61 -28.62
C ILE A 97 25.40 24.74 -29.77
N ARG A 98 25.62 25.69 -30.68
CA ARG A 98 24.82 25.85 -31.90
C ARG A 98 25.69 25.56 -33.12
N TYR A 99 25.09 25.04 -34.19
CA TYR A 99 25.77 24.74 -35.45
C TYR A 99 25.23 25.62 -36.58
N ARG A 100 26.15 26.05 -37.46
CA ARG A 100 25.85 26.65 -38.77
C ARG A 100 26.91 26.15 -39.76
N ASP A 101 26.48 25.57 -40.88
CA ASP A 101 27.38 25.02 -41.91
C ASP A 101 28.48 24.10 -41.32
N ASN A 102 28.07 23.17 -40.46
CA ASN A 102 28.93 22.23 -39.72
C ASN A 102 30.00 22.89 -38.80
N LYS A 103 29.88 24.19 -38.51
CA LYS A 103 30.75 24.94 -37.59
C LYS A 103 30.04 25.31 -36.29
N ILE A 104 30.79 25.25 -35.18
CA ILE A 104 30.31 25.60 -33.84
C ILE A 104 30.21 27.12 -33.70
N VAL A 105 29.03 27.64 -33.36
CA VAL A 105 28.78 29.06 -33.07
C VAL A 105 28.35 29.20 -31.61
N SER A 106 29.20 29.84 -30.79
CA SER A 106 28.99 29.99 -29.35
C SER A 106 28.26 31.29 -28.95
N ILE A 107 28.06 32.22 -29.89
CA ILE A 107 27.54 33.56 -29.61
C ILE A 107 26.09 33.67 -30.07
N LYS A 108 25.15 33.59 -29.13
CA LYS A 108 23.72 33.81 -29.38
C LYS A 108 23.47 35.32 -29.38
N GLY A 109 23.33 35.95 -30.54
CA GLY A 109 22.90 37.36 -30.63
C GLY A 109 23.47 38.17 -31.80
N GLU A 110 24.49 37.67 -32.49
CA GLU A 110 25.08 38.37 -33.64
C GLU A 110 24.28 38.09 -34.90
N ARG A 111 23.78 39.16 -35.54
CA ARG A 111 22.91 39.09 -36.74
C ARG A 111 23.66 38.65 -38.01
N TYR A 112 24.98 38.70 -37.99
CA TYR A 112 25.83 38.37 -39.13
C TYR A 112 27.06 37.59 -38.66
N SER A 113 27.39 36.52 -39.38
CA SER A 113 28.65 35.81 -39.21
C SER A 113 29.48 36.10 -40.46
N GLU A 114 30.71 36.60 -40.29
CA GLU A 114 31.61 36.85 -41.42
C GLU A 114 31.99 35.51 -42.07
N ILE A 115 31.39 35.21 -43.22
CA ILE A 115 31.72 34.01 -44.00
C ILE A 115 32.98 34.32 -44.78
N LYS A 116 34.14 33.92 -44.26
CA LYS A 116 35.36 33.82 -45.08
C LYS A 116 35.16 32.68 -46.07
N LYS A 117 34.98 33.01 -47.35
CA LYS A 117 35.04 32.03 -48.43
C LYS A 117 36.46 31.46 -48.43
N SER A 118 36.62 30.18 -48.19
CA SER A 118 37.88 29.50 -48.47
C SER A 118 38.07 29.55 -49.99
N GLU A 119 39.05 30.31 -50.45
CA GLU A 119 39.55 30.17 -51.82
C GLU A 119 40.07 28.74 -51.97
N GLY A 120 39.33 27.91 -52.70
CA GLY A 120 39.67 26.49 -52.85
C GLY A 120 38.56 25.62 -53.43
N GLU A 121 37.66 26.18 -54.23
CA GLU A 121 36.75 25.39 -55.06
C GLU A 121 37.32 25.40 -56.47
N GLY A 122 38.11 24.37 -56.79
CA GLY A 122 38.58 24.10 -58.13
C GLY A 122 37.42 23.60 -58.98
N ASP A 123 37.21 24.26 -60.12
CA ASP A 123 36.20 23.91 -61.12
C ASP A 123 36.34 22.44 -61.59
N PRO A 124 35.25 21.68 -61.71
CA PRO A 124 35.29 20.37 -62.36
C PRO A 124 35.32 20.57 -63.89
N LYS A 125 36.18 19.79 -64.55
CA LYS A 125 36.32 19.71 -66.01
C LYS A 125 35.29 18.78 -66.63
#